data_AF-A0A930X404-F1
#
_entry.id   AF-A0A930X404-F1
#
_cell.length_a   1.000
_cell.length_b   1.000
_cell.length_c   1.000
_cell.angle_alpha   90.00
_cell.angle_beta   90.00
_cell.angle_gamma   90.00
#
_symmetry.space_group_name_H-M   'P 1'
#
loop_
_entity.id
_entity.type
_entity.pdbx_description
1 polymer ?
#
loop_
_entity_poly.entity_id
_entity_poly.type
_entity_poly.pdbx_seq_one_letter_code
_entity_poly.pdbx_strand_id
1 'polypeptide(L)'
;YIRSQLLGKGLISPDDVELYRITHSVEEACQVVSDFYRVYHSSRYVGDRLVIRLKCPPSERLLDVLNTEFSDIVVSGKIEASAALSAEKGDETEALPRIVFHFNHRHFGRLHRMIRRINELGLHSPESDHPEEK
;
A
#
# COMPACT_ATOMS: atom_id res chain seq x y z
N TYR A 1 15.20 -8.40 -20.98
CA TYR A 1 14.83 -9.82 -20.93
C TYR A 1 13.41 -10.03 -20.37
N ILE A 2 13.10 -9.59 -19.14
CA ILE A 2 11.75 -9.68 -18.50
C ILE A 2 10.62 -9.03 -19.33
N ARG A 3 10.81 -7.78 -19.80
CA ARG A 3 9.81 -7.03 -20.59
C ARG A 3 9.34 -7.73 -21.87
N SER A 4 10.20 -8.51 -22.51
CA SER A 4 9.87 -9.16 -23.79
C SER A 4 9.28 -10.56 -23.60
N GLN A 5 9.62 -11.25 -22.52
CA GLN A 5 9.24 -12.65 -22.32
C GLN A 5 8.03 -12.84 -21.41
N LEU A 6 7.81 -11.98 -20.40
CA LEU A 6 6.71 -12.13 -19.44
C LEU A 6 5.50 -11.25 -19.81
N LEU A 7 5.76 -10.01 -20.23
CA LEU A 7 4.74 -9.05 -20.69
C LEU A 7 4.08 -9.52 -22.01
N GLY A 8 4.88 -10.05 -22.93
CA GLY A 8 4.39 -10.60 -24.21
C GLY A 8 3.60 -11.92 -24.07
N LYS A 9 3.66 -12.60 -22.92
CA LYS A 9 2.90 -13.83 -22.63
C LYS A 9 1.67 -13.59 -21.75
N GLY A 10 1.38 -12.33 -21.39
CA GLY A 10 0.26 -12.00 -20.49
C GLY A 10 0.40 -12.56 -19.08
N LEU A 11 1.61 -12.99 -18.70
CA LEU A 11 1.91 -13.57 -17.38
C LEU A 11 2.19 -12.49 -16.32
N ILE A 12 2.35 -11.24 -16.75
CA ILE A 12 2.44 -10.05 -15.92
C ILE A 12 1.60 -8.93 -16.55
N SER A 13 0.90 -8.16 -15.73
CA SER A 13 0.24 -6.92 -16.14
C SER A 13 1.31 -5.86 -16.50
N PRO A 14 1.04 -4.92 -17.42
CA PRO A 14 1.89 -3.74 -17.58
C PRO A 14 2.12 -2.95 -16.27
N ASP A 15 1.21 -3.07 -15.30
CA ASP A 15 1.38 -2.51 -13.95
C ASP A 15 2.42 -3.24 -13.09
N ASP A 16 2.78 -4.49 -13.40
CA ASP A 16 3.72 -5.29 -12.59
C ASP A 16 5.17 -4.84 -12.72
N VAL A 17 5.46 -3.99 -13.71
CA VAL A 17 6.78 -3.31 -13.84
C VAL A 17 7.04 -2.41 -12.64
N GLU A 18 6.01 -2.02 -11.91
CA GLU A 18 6.14 -1.22 -10.70
C GLU A 18 6.34 -2.02 -9.41
N LEU A 19 6.22 -3.35 -9.48
CA LEU A 19 6.44 -4.26 -8.34
C LEU A 19 7.91 -4.54 -8.09
N TYR A 20 8.79 -4.20 -9.04
CA TYR A 20 10.23 -4.39 -8.89
C TYR A 20 10.98 -3.14 -9.37
N ARG A 21 11.88 -2.64 -8.52
CA ARG A 21 12.79 -1.55 -8.87
C ARG A 21 14.22 -2.10 -8.87
N ILE A 22 14.88 -2.01 -10.02
CA ILE A 22 16.29 -2.35 -10.16
C ILE A 22 17.07 -1.11 -9.72
N THR A 23 17.80 -1.21 -8.62
CA THR A 23 18.69 -0.15 -8.12
C THR A 23 20.14 -0.56 -8.35
N HIS A 24 21.03 0.43 -8.45
CA HIS A 24 22.46 0.19 -8.69
C HIS A 24 23.32 0.43 -7.44
N SER A 25 22.70 0.77 -6.31
CA SER A 25 23.36 0.87 -5.01
C SER A 25 22.48 0.34 -3.88
N VAL A 26 23.14 -0.04 -2.77
CA VAL A 26 22.48 -0.49 -1.56
C VAL A 26 21.69 0.66 -0.93
N GLU A 27 22.24 1.86 -0.96
CA GLU A 27 21.62 3.07 -0.40
C GLU A 27 20.31 3.42 -1.11
N GLU A 28 20.29 3.30 -2.45
CA GLU A 28 19.06 3.51 -3.24
C GLU A 28 18.01 2.45 -2.92
N ALA A 29 18.42 1.19 -2.71
CA ALA A 29 17.51 0.12 -2.30
C ALA A 29 16.91 0.40 -0.92
N CYS A 30 17.74 0.79 0.05
CA CYS A 30 17.29 1.14 1.39
C CYS A 30 16.29 2.30 1.38
N GLN A 31 16.56 3.36 0.59
CA GLN A 31 15.64 4.49 0.47
C GLN A 31 14.27 4.07 -0.10
N VAL A 32 14.27 3.26 -1.16
CA VAL A 32 13.03 2.77 -1.79
C VAL A 32 12.19 1.96 -0.80
N VAL A 33 12.82 1.11 0.01
CA VAL A 33 12.13 0.33 1.04
C VAL A 33 11.60 1.24 2.15
N SER A 34 12.42 2.15 2.66
CA SER A 34 12.02 3.12 3.69
C SER A 34 10.83 3.97 3.24
N ASP A 35 10.86 4.46 2.00
CA ASP A 35 9.76 5.24 1.42
C ASP A 35 8.47 4.42 1.29
N PHE A 36 8.59 3.13 0.95
CA PHE A 36 7.44 2.24 0.84
C PHE A 36 6.77 1.95 2.18
N TYR A 37 7.52 1.91 3.29
CA TYR A 37 6.99 1.64 4.62
C TYR A 37 6.81 2.91 5.48
N ARG A 38 6.87 4.10 4.87
CA ARG A 38 6.80 5.37 5.59
C ARG A 38 5.46 5.59 6.28
N VAL A 39 4.38 5.31 5.58
CA VAL A 39 2.98 5.43 6.04
C VAL A 39 2.31 4.07 6.00
N TYR A 40 2.55 3.28 4.96
CA TYR A 40 2.08 1.91 4.87
C TYR A 40 2.80 1.02 5.89
N HIS A 41 2.02 0.19 6.61
CA HIS A 41 2.56 -0.81 7.53
C HIS A 41 2.43 -2.21 6.95
N SER A 42 1.19 -2.65 6.72
CA SER A 42 0.90 -3.98 6.17
C SER A 42 -0.50 -4.03 5.57
N SER A 43 -0.83 -5.15 4.93
CA SER A 43 -2.18 -5.40 4.43
C SER A 43 -2.57 -6.86 4.64
N ARG A 44 -3.89 -7.10 4.73
CA ARG A 44 -4.47 -8.44 4.83
C ARG A 44 -5.87 -8.47 4.26
N TYR A 45 -6.35 -9.67 3.95
CA TYR A 45 -7.77 -9.88 3.69
C TYR A 45 -8.52 -10.23 4.98
N VAL A 46 -9.74 -9.71 5.07
CA VAL A 46 -10.76 -10.12 6.05
C VAL A 46 -12.05 -10.37 5.29
N GLY A 47 -12.31 -11.63 4.96
CA GLY A 47 -13.33 -12.00 3.97
C GLY A 47 -12.94 -11.50 2.58
N ASP A 48 -13.82 -10.73 1.96
CA ASP A 48 -13.67 -10.12 0.63
C ASP A 48 -13.10 -8.68 0.67
N ARG A 49 -12.78 -8.18 1.86
CA ARG A 49 -12.23 -6.83 2.05
C ARG A 49 -10.73 -6.88 2.23
N LEU A 50 -10.05 -6.00 1.49
CA LEU A 50 -8.64 -5.69 1.71
C LEU A 50 -8.55 -4.63 2.81
N VAL A 51 -7.82 -4.96 3.88
CA VAL A 51 -7.46 -4.05 4.97
C VAL A 51 -6.02 -3.61 4.73
N ILE A 52 -5.79 -2.31 4.67
CA ILE A 52 -4.46 -1.72 4.64
C ILE A 52 -4.24 -0.96 5.94
N ARG A 53 -3.24 -1.39 6.70
CA ARG A 53 -2.83 -0.79 7.97
C ARG A 53 -1.81 0.30 7.71
N LEU A 54 -1.97 1.42 8.40
CA LEU A 54 -1.16 2.62 8.27
C LEU A 54 -0.49 2.95 9.61
N LYS A 55 0.69 3.57 9.54
CA LYS A 55 1.39 4.10 10.72
C LYS A 55 0.76 5.39 11.25
N CYS A 56 0.00 6.10 10.42
CA CYS A 56 -0.70 7.34 10.80
C CYS A 56 -2.16 7.33 10.30
N PRO A 57 -3.06 8.08 10.96
CA PRO A 57 -4.46 8.19 10.53
C PRO A 57 -4.57 8.79 9.12
N PRO A 58 -5.41 8.21 8.24
CA PRO A 58 -5.66 8.80 6.93
C PRO A 58 -6.45 10.10 7.08
N SER A 59 -6.03 11.15 6.40
CA SER A 59 -6.80 12.40 6.32
C SER A 59 -7.99 12.25 5.36
N GLU A 60 -9.01 13.11 5.51
CA GLU A 60 -10.15 13.15 4.58
C GLU A 60 -9.67 13.38 3.14
N ARG A 61 -8.72 14.31 2.94
CA ARG A 61 -8.11 14.57 1.64
C ARG A 61 -7.44 13.32 1.05
N LEU A 62 -6.75 12.52 1.87
CA LEU A 62 -6.16 11.27 1.39
C LEU A 62 -7.25 10.34 0.89
N LEU A 63 -8.31 10.11 1.68
CA LEU A 63 -9.42 9.25 1.29
C LEU A 63 -10.11 9.73 0.00
N ASP A 64 -10.31 11.03 -0.17
CA ASP A 64 -10.92 11.59 -1.39
C ASP A 64 -10.05 11.35 -2.63
N VAL A 65 -8.74 11.57 -2.49
CA VAL A 65 -7.78 11.29 -3.56
C VAL A 65 -7.79 9.80 -3.89
N LEU A 66 -7.78 8.92 -2.89
CA LEU A 66 -7.79 7.48 -3.12
C LEU A 66 -9.05 7.02 -3.83
N ASN A 67 -10.22 7.50 -3.39
CA ASN A 67 -11.50 7.17 -4.01
C ASN A 67 -11.63 7.69 -5.44
N THR A 68 -11.01 8.84 -5.74
CA THR A 68 -11.02 9.41 -7.10
C THR A 68 -10.04 8.66 -8.00
N GLU A 69 -8.77 8.57 -7.58
CA GLU A 69 -7.68 8.06 -8.40
C GLU A 69 -7.70 6.54 -8.55
N PHE A 70 -8.31 5.76 -7.64
CA PHE A 70 -8.23 4.29 -7.62
C PHE A 70 -9.59 3.60 -7.63
N SER A 71 -10.65 4.29 -8.03
CA SER A 71 -11.99 3.69 -8.18
C SER A 71 -12.00 2.50 -9.17
N ASP A 72 -11.07 2.46 -10.13
CA ASP A 72 -10.91 1.37 -11.09
C ASP A 72 -10.57 0.02 -10.46
N ILE A 73 -10.08 0.01 -9.21
CA ILE A 73 -9.72 -1.21 -8.47
C ILE A 73 -10.64 -1.54 -7.30
N VAL A 74 -11.70 -0.75 -7.10
CA VAL A 74 -12.72 -0.96 -6.07
C VAL A 74 -13.94 -1.65 -6.70
N VAL A 75 -14.26 -2.86 -6.25
CA VAL A 75 -15.37 -3.68 -6.80
C VAL A 75 -16.73 -3.16 -6.31
N SER A 76 -16.78 -2.69 -5.07
CA SER A 76 -18.01 -2.21 -4.43
C SER A 76 -17.69 -1.26 -3.28
N GLY A 77 -18.62 -0.34 -3.04
CA GLY A 77 -18.47 0.66 -1.99
C GLY A 77 -17.39 1.68 -2.34
N LYS A 78 -16.61 2.07 -1.34
CA LYS A 78 -15.54 3.07 -1.44
C LYS A 78 -14.41 2.70 -0.49
N ILE A 79 -13.26 3.36 -0.65
CA ILE A 79 -12.14 3.30 0.28
C ILE A 79 -12.50 4.15 1.50
N GLU A 80 -12.50 3.53 2.68
CA GLU A 80 -12.89 4.19 3.92
C GLU A 80 -11.92 3.89 5.06
N ALA A 81 -11.77 4.85 5.97
CA ALA A 81 -11.11 4.60 7.23
C ALA A 81 -11.98 3.67 8.09
N SER A 82 -11.35 2.76 8.83
CA SER A 82 -12.07 1.83 9.70
C SER A 82 -11.32 1.65 11.02
N ALA A 83 -12.06 1.29 12.06
CA ALA A 83 -11.46 0.64 13.23
C ALA A 83 -11.04 -0.80 12.88
N ALA A 84 -10.34 -1.47 13.80
CA ALA A 84 -10.01 -2.87 13.64
C ALA A 84 -11.26 -3.72 13.40
N LEU A 85 -11.21 -4.55 12.35
CA LEU A 85 -12.29 -5.49 12.10
C LEU A 85 -12.29 -6.58 13.17
N SER A 86 -13.43 -7.22 13.41
CA SER A 86 -13.56 -8.26 14.45
C SER A 86 -12.52 -9.38 14.34
N ALA A 87 -12.09 -9.71 13.12
CA ALA A 87 -11.07 -10.72 12.85
C ALA A 87 -9.62 -10.27 13.14
N GLU A 88 -9.43 -9.01 13.53
CA GLU A 88 -8.15 -8.41 13.87
C GLU A 88 -8.04 -8.05 15.36
N LYS A 89 -9.07 -8.34 16.16
CA LYS A 89 -9.04 -8.08 17.61
C LYS A 89 -8.04 -9.01 18.29
N GLY A 90 -7.23 -8.45 19.17
CA GLY A 90 -6.14 -9.13 19.89
C GLY A 90 -4.83 -9.26 19.10
N ASP A 91 -4.76 -8.73 17.87
CA ASP A 91 -3.53 -8.61 17.09
C ASP A 91 -2.70 -7.42 17.62
N GLU A 92 -1.36 -7.52 17.63
CA GLU A 92 -0.45 -6.43 18.01
C GLU A 92 -0.67 -5.16 17.18
N THR A 93 -1.26 -5.30 15.99
CA THR A 93 -1.60 -4.20 15.09
C THR A 93 -3.01 -3.65 15.29
N GLU A 94 -3.77 -4.08 16.31
CA GLU A 94 -5.16 -3.62 16.56
C GLU A 94 -5.26 -2.10 16.72
N ALA A 95 -4.26 -1.46 17.31
CA ALA A 95 -4.23 -0.01 17.52
C ALA A 95 -3.94 0.80 16.24
N LEU A 96 -3.44 0.18 15.17
CA LEU A 96 -3.03 0.90 13.97
C LEU A 96 -4.22 1.44 13.18
N PRO A 97 -4.16 2.69 12.68
CA PRO A 97 -5.12 3.19 11.71
C PRO A 97 -5.15 2.33 10.46
N ARG A 98 -6.30 2.28 9.76
CA ARG A 98 -6.44 1.47 8.55
C ARG A 98 -7.47 2.02 7.59
N ILE A 99 -7.29 1.70 6.32
CA ILE A 99 -8.30 1.85 5.28
C ILE A 99 -8.77 0.46 4.82
N VAL A 100 -10.04 0.38 4.43
CA VAL A 100 -10.68 -0.87 4.01
C VAL A 100 -11.47 -0.63 2.72
N PHE A 101 -11.43 -1.60 1.80
CA PHE A 101 -12.22 -1.60 0.58
C PHE A 101 -12.28 -2.99 -0.07
N HIS A 102 -13.17 -3.16 -1.04
CA HIS A 102 -13.29 -4.39 -1.83
C HIS A 102 -12.38 -4.32 -3.06
N PHE A 103 -11.19 -4.91 -2.98
CA PHE A 103 -10.23 -4.92 -4.09
C PHE A 103 -10.60 -5.95 -5.16
N ASN A 104 -10.33 -5.66 -6.43
CA ASN A 104 -10.70 -6.53 -7.55
C ASN A 104 -9.84 -7.81 -7.74
N HIS A 105 -8.87 -8.05 -6.87
CA HIS A 105 -7.96 -9.21 -6.89
C HIS A 105 -7.17 -9.41 -8.20
N ARG A 106 -7.05 -8.37 -9.03
CA ARG A 106 -6.44 -8.47 -10.36
C ARG A 106 -5.33 -7.45 -10.56
N HIS A 107 -5.57 -6.20 -10.22
CA HIS A 107 -4.71 -5.09 -10.62
C HIS A 107 -3.69 -4.74 -9.51
N PHE A 108 -2.77 -5.67 -9.22
CA PHE A 108 -1.83 -5.53 -8.09
C PHE A 108 -0.81 -4.41 -8.27
N GLY A 109 -0.30 -4.16 -9.48
CA GLY A 109 0.57 -3.00 -9.67
C GLY A 109 -0.18 -1.67 -9.47
N ARG A 110 -1.48 -1.60 -9.78
CA ARG A 110 -2.33 -0.45 -9.45
C ARG A 110 -2.50 -0.27 -7.93
N LEU A 111 -2.68 -1.36 -7.20
CA LEU A 111 -2.65 -1.35 -5.73
C LEU A 111 -1.30 -0.86 -5.20
N HIS A 112 -0.20 -1.25 -5.84
CA HIS A 112 1.13 -0.77 -5.48
C HIS A 112 1.30 0.74 -5.73
N ARG A 113 0.73 1.29 -6.82
CA ARG A 113 0.63 2.76 -7.01
C ARG A 113 -0.13 3.41 -5.88
N MET A 114 -1.24 2.81 -5.47
CA MET A 114 -2.05 3.33 -4.37
C MET A 114 -1.25 3.38 -3.07
N ILE A 115 -0.45 2.35 -2.77
CA ILE A 115 0.43 2.33 -1.61
C ILE A 115 1.50 3.44 -1.71
N ARG A 116 2.13 3.63 -2.87
CA ARG A 116 3.04 4.77 -3.06
C ARG A 116 2.35 6.11 -2.82
N ARG A 117 1.12 6.27 -3.35
CA ARG A 117 0.32 7.48 -3.17
C ARG A 117 -0.03 7.73 -1.70
N ILE A 118 -0.30 6.67 -0.94
CA ILE A 118 -0.49 6.74 0.52
C ILE A 118 0.79 7.23 1.21
N ASN A 119 1.96 6.74 0.82
CA ASN A 119 3.23 7.17 1.40
C ASN A 119 3.63 8.61 1.05
N GLU A 120 3.20 9.12 -0.11
CA GLU A 120 3.34 10.53 -0.50
C GLU A 120 2.35 11.44 0.27
N LEU A 121 1.09 10.99 0.34
CA LEU A 121 -0.11 11.60 0.94
C LEU A 121 -0.08 11.74 2.47
N GLY A 122 0.46 10.72 3.12
CA GLY A 122 0.27 10.51 4.54
C GLY A 122 1.06 11.49 5.39
N LEU A 123 0.47 11.84 6.53
CA LEU A 123 1.15 12.64 7.55
C LEU A 123 2.38 11.88 8.04
N HIS A 124 3.51 12.57 8.13
CA HIS A 124 4.73 11.95 8.61
C HIS A 124 4.61 11.69 10.11
N SER A 125 4.73 10.42 10.51
CA SER A 125 5.14 10.10 11.88
C SER A 125 6.67 10.13 11.91
N PRO A 126 7.30 10.92 12.79
CA PRO A 126 8.76 10.99 12.89
C PRO A 126 9.40 9.69 13.43
N GLU A 127 8.61 8.68 13.81
CA GLU A 127 9.11 7.40 14.32
C GLU A 127 9.57 6.45 13.20
N SER A 128 10.51 6.92 12.37
CA SER A 128 11.35 6.05 11.55
C SER A 128 12.81 6.52 11.56
N ASP A 129 13.24 7.20 12.62
CA ASP A 129 14.66 7.21 12.98
C ASP A 129 15.04 5.79 13.38
N HIS A 130 15.84 5.16 12.54
CA HIS A 130 16.46 3.88 12.85
C HIS A 130 17.35 4.06 14.09
N PRO A 131 17.36 3.11 15.04
CA PRO A 131 18.07 3.22 16.32
C PRO A 131 19.61 3.21 16.22
N GLU A 132 20.20 3.44 15.04
CA GLU A 132 21.63 3.27 14.78
C GLU A 132 22.39 4.58 14.54
N GLU A 133 21.74 5.75 14.64
CA GLU A 133 22.43 7.05 14.71
C GLU A 133 22.55 7.54 16.17
N LYS A 134 23.46 6.92 16.94
CA LYS A 134 24.08 7.50 18.14
C LYS A 134 25.52 7.05 18.29
#